data_AF-A0A939Y9A2-F1
#
_entry.id   AF-A0A939Y9A2-F1
#
_cell.length_a   1.000
_cell.length_b   1.000
_cell.length_c   1.000
_cell.angle_alpha   90.00
_cell.angle_beta   90.00
_cell.angle_gamma   90.00
#
_symmetry.space_group_name_H-M   'P 1'
#
loop_
_entity.id
_entity.type
_entity.pdbx_description
1 polymer ?
#
loop_
_entity_poly.entity_id
_entity_poly.type
_entity_poly.pdbx_seq_one_letter_code
_entity_poly.pdbx_strand_id
1 'polypeptide(L)' 'ENSFSISDTARAMFIHKNTLIYRIERVERLTGFRLRSFRDAMLLYMAVCIQQYGEQQE' A
#
# COMPACT_ATOMS: atom_id res chain seq x y z
N GLU A 1 3.68 -7.22 9.19
CA GLU A 1 4.94 -7.85 8.75
C GLU A 1 6.14 -6.90 8.74
N ASN A 2 6.10 -5.67 8.19
CA ASN A 2 7.27 -4.77 8.18
C ASN A 2 7.12 -3.46 9.01
N SER A 3 6.16 -3.38 9.95
CA SER A 3 5.96 -2.22 10.83
C SER A 3 5.97 -0.84 10.12
N PHE A 4 5.37 -0.74 8.92
CA PHE A 4 5.39 0.46 8.05
C PHE A 4 6.79 0.95 7.60
N SER A 5 7.82 0.11 7.71
CA SER A 5 9.17 0.39 7.22
C SER A 5 9.24 0.28 5.70
N ILE A 6 9.55 1.41 5.05
CA ILE A 6 9.78 1.49 3.61
C ILE A 6 11.00 0.65 3.22
N SER A 7 12.07 0.67 4.02
CA SER A 7 13.30 -0.04 3.74
C SER A 7 13.12 -1.56 3.77
N ASP A 8 12.41 -2.07 4.78
CA ASP A 8 12.21 -3.51 4.94
C ASP A 8 11.20 -4.04 3.92
N THR A 9 10.17 -3.26 3.61
CA THR A 9 9.22 -3.58 2.54
C THR A 9 9.89 -3.59 1.16
N ALA A 10 10.76 -2.62 0.87
CA ALA A 10 11.50 -2.60 -0.38
C ALA A 10 12.42 -3.83 -0.53
N ARG A 11 13.09 -4.23 0.56
CA ARG A 11 13.90 -5.45 0.60
C ARG A 11 13.05 -6.70 0.36
N ALA A 12 11.90 -6.83 1.03
CA ALA A 12 10.98 -7.96 0.86
C ALA A 12 10.39 -8.05 -0.55
N MET A 13 10.20 -6.91 -1.22
CA MET A 13 9.71 -6.82 -2.59
C MET A 13 10.82 -6.91 -3.66
N PHE A 14 12.10 -7.07 -3.26
CA PHE A 14 13.27 -7.06 -4.15
C PHE A 14 13.36 -5.83 -5.05
N ILE A 15 12.93 -4.67 -4.55
CA ILE A 15 13.01 -3.38 -5.26
C ILE A 15 13.82 -2.36 -4.46
N HIS A 16 14.33 -1.34 -5.15
CA HIS A 16 14.97 -0.23 -4.47
C HIS A 16 13.94 0.61 -3.70
N LYS A 17 14.35 1.16 -2.53
CA LYS A 17 13.47 1.97 -1.67
C LYS A 17 12.82 3.15 -2.39
N ASN A 18 13.54 3.81 -3.31
CA ASN A 18 13.00 4.96 -4.05
C ASN A 18 11.93 4.52 -5.05
N THR A 19 12.04 3.31 -5.62
CA THR A 19 11.00 2.75 -6.48
C THR A 19 9.73 2.50 -5.67
N LEU A 20 9.86 2.01 -4.44
CA LEU A 20 8.71 1.85 -3.54
C LEU A 20 8.09 3.20 -3.17
N ILE A 21 8.90 4.20 -2.83
CA ILE A 21 8.43 5.58 -2.54
C ILE A 21 7.65 6.13 -3.72
N TYR A 22 8.20 6.04 -4.93
CA TYR A 22 7.53 6.51 -6.14
C TYR A 22 6.18 5.82 -6.38
N ARG A 23 6.10 4.51 -6.14
CA ARG A 23 4.84 3.76 -6.24
C ARG A 23 3.82 4.23 -5.21
N ILE A 24 4.25 4.47 -3.98
CA ILE A 24 3.41 5.03 -2.90
C ILE A 24 2.87 6.40 -3.30
N GLU A 25 3.73 7.32 -3.72
CA GLU A 25 3.34 8.66 -4.18
C GLU A 25 2.38 8.61 -5.38
N ARG A 26 2.56 7.63 -6.27
CA ARG A 26 1.63 7.40 -7.38
C ARG A 26 0.25 6.96 -6.88
N VAL A 27 0.17 6.07 -5.89
CA VAL A 27 -1.11 5.64 -5.28
C VAL A 27 -1.78 6.82 -4.58
N GLU A 28 -1.04 7.62 -3.82
CA GLU A 28 -1.59 8.81 -3.15
C GLU A 28 -2.15 9.82 -4.16
N ARG A 29 -1.47 10.03 -5.30
CA ARG A 29 -1.97 10.91 -6.38
C ARG A 29 -3.22 10.39 -7.07
N LEU A 30 -3.31 9.07 -7.27
CA LEU A 30 -4.46 8.46 -7.98
C LEU A 30 -5.71 8.40 -7.09
N THR A 31 -5.53 8.17 -5.79
CA THR A 31 -6.64 7.92 -4.87
C THR A 31 -7.00 9.14 -4.00
N GLY A 32 -6.09 10.10 -3.86
CA GLY A 32 -6.22 11.23 -2.94
C GLY A 32 -5.99 10.87 -1.46
N PHE A 33 -5.76 9.60 -1.13
CA PHE A 33 -5.51 9.13 0.24
C PHE A 33 -4.02 9.20 0.59
N ARG A 34 -3.69 9.65 1.81
CA ARG A 34 -2.29 9.71 2.27
C ARG A 34 -1.91 8.47 3.05
N LEU A 35 -1.01 7.65 2.52
CA LEU A 35 -0.51 6.41 3.14
C LEU A 35 0.29 6.65 4.44
N ARG A 36 0.75 7.88 4.69
CA ARG A 36 1.32 8.27 5.99
C ARG A 36 0.27 8.53 7.07
N SER A 37 -0.99 8.78 6.70
CA SER A 37 -2.12 8.88 7.63
C SER A 37 -2.60 7.47 7.96
N PHE A 38 -2.57 7.09 9.24
CA PHE A 38 -3.04 5.77 9.67
C PHE A 38 -4.49 5.49 9.23
N ARG A 39 -5.36 6.50 9.34
CA ARG A 39 -6.77 6.39 8.92
C ARG A 39 -6.90 6.06 7.44
N ASP A 40 -6.19 6.79 6.59
CA ASP A 40 -6.28 6.64 5.14
C ASP A 40 -5.61 5.33 4.69
N ALA A 41 -4.50 4.95 5.33
CA ALA A 41 -3.85 3.66 5.11
C ALA A 41 -4.77 2.48 5.48
N MET A 42 -5.52 2.58 6.59
CA MET A 42 -6.52 1.59 6.99
C MET A 42 -7.68 1.51 5.99
N LEU A 43 -8.17 2.64 5.48
CA LEU A 43 -9.20 2.65 4.45
C LEU A 43 -8.73 1.96 3.16
N LEU A 44 -7.52 2.28 2.69
CA LEU A 44 -6.92 1.63 1.52
C LEU A 44 -6.73 0.12 1.74
N TYR A 45 -6.27 -0.29 2.92
CA TYR A 45 -6.12 -1.71 3.26
C TYR A 45 -7.46 -2.46 3.22
N MET A 46 -8.50 -1.91 3.86
CA MET A 46 -9.83 -2.51 3.84
C MET A 46 -10.42 -2.59 2.43
N ALA A 47 -10.24 -1.55 1.61
CA ALA A 47 -10.70 -1.55 0.22
C ALA A 47 -10.07 -2.70 -0.58
N VAL A 48 -8.76 -2.93 -0.42
CA VAL A 48 -8.05 -4.06 -1.06
C VAL A 48 -8.57 -5.39 -0.55
N CYS A 49 -8.76 -5.55 0.77
CA CYS A 49 -9.32 -6.78 1.33
C CYS A 49 -10.71 -7.07 0.77
N ILE A 50 -11.62 -6.09 0.75
CA ILE A 50 -12.99 -6.27 0.24
C ILE A 50 -12.96 -6.70 -1.24
N GLN A 51 -12.11 -6.07 -2.05
CA GLN A 51 -11.94 -6.45 -3.46
C GLN A 51 -11.49 -7.91 -3.60
N GLN A 52 -10.47 -8.33 -2.84
CA GLN A 52 -9.96 -9.70 -2.86
C GLN A 52 -11.01 -10.74 -2.44
N TYR A 53 -11.82 -10.42 -1.43
CA TYR A 53 -12.92 -11.30 -0.99
C TYR A 53 -14.06 -11.37 -2.01
N GLY A 54 -14.31 -10.29 -2.76
CA GLY A 54 -15.27 -10.28 -3.87
C GLY A 54 -14.81 -11.17 -5.02
N GLU A 55 -13.54 -11.08 -5.40
CA GLU A 55 -12.93 -11.88 -6.48
C GLU A 55 -12.87 -13.39 -6.15
N GLN A 56 -12.90 -13.78 -4.87
CA GLN A 56 -12.88 -15.20 -4.47
C GLN A 56 -14.25 -15.89 -4.54
N GLN A 57 -15.33 -15.15 -4.75
CA GLN A 57 -16.70 -15.69 -4.83
C GLN A 57 -17.22 -15.85 -6.26
N GLU A 58 -16.44 -15.42 -7.25
CA GLU A 58 -16.66 -15.65 -8.69
C GLU A 58 -15.79 -16.82 -9.20
#